data_AF-A0A951LF36-F1
#
_entry.id   AF-A0A951LF36-F1
#
_cell.length_a   1.000
_cell.length_b   1.000
_cell.length_c   1.000
_cell.angle_alpha   90.00
_cell.angle_beta   90.00
_cell.angle_gamma   90.00
#
_symmetry.space_group_name_H-M   'P 1'
#
loop_
_entity.id
_entity.type
_entity.pdbx_description
1 polymer ?
#
loop_
_entity_poly.entity_id
_entity_poly.type
_entity_poly.pdbx_seq_one_letter_code
_entity_poly.pdbx_strand_id
1 'polypeptide(L)'
;MGTLVAGPPGTVIGGAIGGIVTNTLTWAGEEVSNRLLSRREHHRVSTVVELARIRIQERLAQGDQPRTDGFFEKDQTGRSNADEIYEGVLLKAKNEYQEKKLPFLSNLSANIGFHDDVPPVLANYIVELCERLSYRQFCLLSIAGRQETLPIYNLLPFPNTEDAAIESLRLEILDMLGKVFDTQDIKYDEHIFPLTSVGKMLYELLELNQIPAEDNQMIKDYLMTFQAERSARWGVNEGSQQKPTI
;
A
#
# COMPACT_ATOMS: atom_id res chain seq x y z
N MET A 1 -35.07 6.90 -16.51
CA MET A 1 -36.10 6.18 -15.72
C MET A 1 -35.47 4.87 -15.25
N GLY A 2 -34.92 4.84 -14.04
CA GLY A 2 -34.36 3.64 -13.42
C GLY A 2 -34.99 3.49 -12.03
N THR A 3 -35.51 2.31 -11.74
CA THR A 3 -36.46 2.01 -10.66
C THR A 3 -35.82 2.01 -9.26
N LEU A 4 -36.27 2.93 -8.40
CA LEU A 4 -36.15 2.84 -6.95
C LEU A 4 -37.14 1.76 -6.47
N VAL A 5 -36.64 0.57 -6.11
CA VAL A 5 -37.41 -0.39 -5.32
C VAL A 5 -37.14 -0.06 -3.85
N ALA A 6 -38.07 0.63 -3.21
CA ALA A 6 -38.02 0.90 -1.78
C ALA A 6 -38.28 -0.41 -1.02
N GLY A 7 -37.21 -1.08 -0.58
CA GLY A 7 -37.29 -2.11 0.45
C GLY A 7 -37.50 -1.51 1.84
N PRO A 8 -37.68 -2.34 2.88
CA PRO A 8 -37.75 -1.89 4.27
C PRO A 8 -36.55 -1.00 4.63
N PRO A 9 -36.66 -0.09 5.63
CA PRO A 9 -35.54 0.69 6.13
C PRO A 9 -34.35 -0.25 6.44
N GLY A 10 -33.28 -0.14 5.64
CA GLY A 10 -32.08 -0.98 5.77
C GLY A 10 -31.85 -2.03 4.66
N THR A 11 -32.78 -2.23 3.72
CA THR A 11 -32.55 -3.13 2.57
C THR A 11 -32.22 -2.33 1.31
N VAL A 12 -31.00 -1.83 1.21
CA VAL A 12 -30.50 -1.22 -0.02
C VAL A 12 -29.90 -2.31 -0.91
N ILE A 13 -30.60 -2.61 -2.00
CA ILE A 13 -30.11 -3.49 -3.07
C ILE A 13 -28.96 -2.74 -3.77
N GLY A 14 -27.76 -3.33 -3.78
CA GLY A 14 -26.44 -2.72 -4.07
C GLY A 14 -26.24 -1.94 -5.37
N GLY A 15 -27.27 -1.73 -6.20
CA GLY A 15 -27.19 -0.93 -7.43
C GLY A 15 -26.99 0.59 -7.19
N ALA A 16 -27.52 1.15 -6.09
CA ALA A 16 -27.37 2.57 -5.78
C ALA A 16 -26.06 2.88 -5.04
N ILE A 17 -25.63 1.98 -4.15
CA ILE A 17 -24.44 2.19 -3.31
C ILE A 17 -23.16 1.93 -4.12
N GLY A 18 -23.12 0.92 -5.00
CA GLY A 18 -21.94 0.70 -5.86
C GLY A 18 -21.58 1.90 -6.76
N GLY A 19 -22.59 2.66 -7.19
CA GLY A 19 -22.40 3.88 -7.96
C GLY A 19 -21.69 5.00 -7.18
N ILE A 20 -21.83 5.05 -5.84
CA ILE A 20 -21.29 6.17 -5.05
C ILE A 20 -19.76 6.20 -5.07
N VAL A 21 -19.10 5.05 -4.90
CA VAL A 21 -17.63 4.93 -4.93
C VAL A 21 -17.08 5.39 -6.26
N THR A 22 -17.65 4.89 -7.35
CA THR A 22 -17.23 5.22 -8.71
C THR A 22 -17.46 6.69 -9.02
N ASN A 23 -18.62 7.25 -8.64
CA ASN A 23 -18.95 8.65 -8.89
C ASN A 23 -18.03 9.60 -8.11
N THR A 24 -17.79 9.34 -6.83
CA THR A 24 -16.89 10.17 -6.00
C THR A 24 -15.45 10.12 -6.51
N LEU A 25 -14.95 8.92 -6.88
CA LEU A 25 -13.62 8.78 -7.47
C LEU A 25 -13.50 9.50 -8.82
N THR A 26 -14.52 9.39 -9.68
CA THR A 26 -14.54 10.06 -10.99
C THR A 26 -14.57 11.57 -10.83
N TRP A 27 -15.40 12.07 -9.90
CA TRP A 27 -15.44 13.49 -9.56
C TRP A 27 -14.07 14.00 -9.10
N ALA A 28 -13.37 13.27 -8.23
CA ALA A 28 -12.02 13.63 -7.81
C ALA A 28 -11.01 13.61 -8.98
N GLY A 29 -11.16 12.66 -9.91
CA GLY A 29 -10.38 12.61 -11.15
C GLY A 29 -10.59 13.82 -12.04
N GLU A 30 -11.83 14.25 -12.21
CA GLU A 30 -12.17 15.47 -12.95
C GLU A 30 -11.60 16.72 -12.25
N GLU A 31 -11.72 16.81 -10.93
CA GLU A 31 -11.18 17.94 -10.14
C GLU A 31 -9.65 18.07 -10.31
N VAL A 32 -8.92 16.95 -10.23
CA VAL A 32 -7.46 16.95 -10.44
C VAL A 32 -7.11 17.25 -11.90
N SER A 33 -7.90 16.73 -12.85
CA SER A 33 -7.66 16.89 -14.30
C SER A 33 -8.05 18.26 -14.85
N ASN A 34 -8.93 19.00 -14.17
CA ASN A 34 -9.28 20.39 -14.53
C ASN A 34 -8.12 21.37 -14.30
N ARG A 35 -7.04 20.93 -13.66
CA ARG A 35 -5.78 21.67 -13.53
C ARG A 35 -4.96 21.52 -14.83
N LEU A 36 -4.06 22.46 -15.11
CA LEU A 36 -3.15 22.35 -16.25
C LEU A 36 -2.13 21.21 -16.02
N LEU A 37 -2.47 20.01 -16.47
CA LEU A 37 -1.61 18.82 -16.38
C LEU A 37 -0.75 18.66 -17.63
N SER A 38 0.51 18.28 -17.43
CA SER A 38 1.33 17.75 -18.52
C SER A 38 0.79 16.39 -19.00
N ARG A 39 1.22 15.95 -20.19
CA ARG A 39 0.81 14.65 -20.76
C ARG A 39 1.11 13.47 -19.82
N ARG A 40 2.24 13.50 -19.12
CA ARG A 40 2.66 12.44 -18.19
C ARG A 40 1.85 12.45 -16.89
N GLU A 41 1.57 13.62 -16.34
CA GLU A 41 0.71 13.75 -15.17
C GLU A 41 -0.71 13.26 -15.46
N HIS A 42 -1.28 13.68 -16.60
CA HIS A 42 -2.60 13.21 -17.04
C HIS A 42 -2.64 11.69 -17.22
N HIS A 43 -1.60 11.10 -17.83
CA HIS A 43 -1.51 9.65 -17.98
C HIS A 43 -1.58 8.94 -16.63
N ARG A 44 -0.78 9.35 -15.64
CA ARG A 44 -0.75 8.70 -14.33
C ARG A 44 -2.08 8.79 -13.58
N VAL A 45 -2.70 9.96 -13.58
CA VAL A 45 -4.03 10.17 -12.97
C VAL A 45 -5.08 9.30 -13.65
N SER A 46 -5.10 9.30 -15.00
CA SER A 46 -6.06 8.50 -15.77
C SER A 46 -5.88 7.01 -15.52
N THR A 47 -4.64 6.51 -15.49
CA THR A 47 -4.35 5.11 -15.19
C THR A 47 -4.88 4.70 -13.83
N VAL A 48 -4.69 5.50 -12.79
CA VAL A 48 -5.19 5.18 -11.45
C VAL A 48 -6.72 5.18 -11.41
N VAL A 49 -7.38 6.16 -12.04
CA VAL A 49 -8.85 6.22 -12.10
C VAL A 49 -9.44 5.00 -12.84
N GLU A 50 -8.91 4.66 -14.01
CA GLU A 50 -9.44 3.55 -14.81
C GLU A 50 -9.22 2.20 -14.15
N LEU A 51 -8.02 1.93 -13.62
CA LEU A 51 -7.76 0.68 -12.90
C LEU A 51 -8.60 0.56 -11.63
N ALA A 52 -8.79 1.66 -10.89
CA ALA A 52 -9.64 1.65 -9.70
C ALA A 52 -11.11 1.41 -10.06
N ARG A 53 -11.60 1.99 -11.16
CA ARG A 53 -12.96 1.71 -11.68
C ARG A 53 -13.17 0.23 -12.01
N ILE A 54 -12.20 -0.39 -12.67
CA ILE A 54 -12.22 -1.83 -12.97
C ILE A 54 -12.29 -2.62 -11.65
N ARG A 55 -11.41 -2.32 -10.69
CA ARG A 55 -11.37 -3.01 -9.41
C ARG A 55 -12.66 -2.84 -8.60
N ILE A 56 -13.24 -1.63 -8.57
CA ILE A 56 -14.54 -1.37 -7.93
C ILE A 56 -15.64 -2.25 -8.55
N GLN A 57 -15.69 -2.35 -9.88
CA GLN A 57 -16.66 -3.20 -10.57
C GLN A 57 -16.49 -4.67 -10.23
N GLU A 58 -15.25 -5.16 -10.16
CA GLU A 58 -14.96 -6.53 -9.74
C GLU A 58 -15.45 -6.81 -8.32
N ARG A 59 -15.20 -5.89 -7.37
CA ARG A 59 -15.66 -6.04 -5.98
C ARG A 59 -17.19 -6.08 -5.89
N LEU A 60 -17.87 -5.17 -6.59
CA LEU A 60 -19.33 -5.17 -6.65
C LEU A 60 -19.88 -6.46 -7.28
N ALA A 61 -19.22 -6.98 -8.32
CA ALA A 61 -19.59 -8.26 -8.93
C ALA A 61 -19.33 -9.45 -8.01
N GLN A 62 -18.37 -9.36 -7.10
CA GLN A 62 -18.09 -10.35 -6.05
C GLN A 62 -19.07 -10.27 -4.87
N GLY A 63 -19.95 -9.27 -4.84
CA GLY A 63 -20.98 -9.09 -3.82
C GLY A 63 -20.61 -8.13 -2.68
N ASP A 64 -19.41 -7.54 -2.73
CA ASP A 64 -18.98 -6.55 -1.75
C ASP A 64 -19.91 -5.33 -1.78
N GLN A 65 -20.14 -4.76 -0.60
CA GLN A 65 -20.94 -3.55 -0.45
C GLN A 65 -20.03 -2.39 -0.04
N PRO A 66 -20.15 -1.22 -0.67
CA PRO A 66 -19.43 -0.05 -0.19
C PRO A 66 -19.89 0.34 1.22
N ARG A 67 -18.99 1.00 1.96
CA ARG A 67 -19.24 1.47 3.32
C ARG A 67 -20.40 2.46 3.39
N THR A 68 -21.13 2.43 4.50
CA THR A 68 -22.35 3.23 4.75
C THR A 68 -22.26 4.10 6.01
N ASP A 69 -21.06 4.30 6.53
CA ASP A 69 -20.74 4.99 7.78
C ASP A 69 -20.57 6.51 7.63
N GLY A 70 -21.17 7.10 6.59
CA GLY A 70 -21.07 8.53 6.30
C GLY A 70 -19.80 8.94 5.54
N PHE A 71 -18.93 8.01 5.14
CA PHE A 71 -17.69 8.31 4.42
C PHE A 71 -17.88 9.13 3.13
N PHE A 72 -18.99 8.88 2.42
CA PHE A 72 -19.36 9.56 1.18
C PHE A 72 -20.32 10.74 1.39
N GLU A 73 -20.77 10.99 2.64
CA GLU A 73 -21.70 12.06 2.93
C GLU A 73 -20.98 13.42 2.89
N LYS A 74 -21.66 14.41 2.30
CA LYS A 74 -21.13 15.77 2.20
C LYS A 74 -21.41 16.54 3.47
N ASP A 75 -20.40 17.26 3.95
CA ASP A 75 -20.49 18.15 5.10
C ASP A 75 -21.02 19.54 4.71
N GLN A 76 -20.92 20.50 5.64
CA GLN A 76 -21.36 21.88 5.44
C GLN A 76 -20.57 22.63 4.36
N THR A 77 -19.37 22.16 4.02
CA THR A 77 -18.54 22.71 2.93
C THR A 77 -18.89 22.09 1.57
N GLY A 78 -19.76 21.08 1.55
CA GLY A 78 -20.12 20.33 0.35
C GLY A 78 -19.10 19.26 -0.04
N ARG A 79 -18.17 18.93 0.85
CA ARG A 79 -17.12 17.91 0.68
C ARG A 79 -17.39 16.69 1.55
N SER A 80 -17.01 15.52 1.06
CA SER A 80 -17.02 14.29 1.85
C SER A 80 -15.60 13.86 2.21
N ASN A 81 -15.44 13.00 3.21
CA ASN A 81 -14.13 12.38 3.49
C ASN A 81 -13.59 11.63 2.25
N ALA A 82 -14.49 10.97 1.51
CA ALA A 82 -14.15 10.31 0.26
C ALA A 82 -13.59 11.27 -0.80
N ASP A 83 -14.17 12.47 -0.94
CA ASP A 83 -13.70 13.51 -1.86
C ASP A 83 -12.23 13.86 -1.57
N GLU A 84 -11.91 14.16 -0.31
CA GLU A 84 -10.57 14.56 0.11
C GLU A 84 -9.55 13.44 -0.07
N ILE A 85 -9.91 12.22 0.34
CA ILE A 85 -9.02 11.06 0.26
C ILE A 85 -8.74 10.68 -1.20
N TYR A 86 -9.76 10.64 -2.05
CA TYR A 86 -9.57 10.33 -3.47
C TYR A 86 -8.80 11.43 -4.20
N GLU A 87 -9.08 12.70 -3.92
CA GLU A 87 -8.26 13.79 -4.44
C GLU A 87 -6.80 13.63 -3.99
N GLY A 88 -6.57 13.32 -2.71
CA GLY A 88 -5.26 13.04 -2.15
C GLY A 88 -4.50 11.98 -2.93
N VAL A 89 -5.10 10.79 -3.11
CA VAL A 89 -4.47 9.69 -3.87
C VAL A 89 -4.15 10.11 -5.31
N LEU A 90 -5.06 10.80 -5.98
CA LEU A 90 -4.87 11.21 -7.37
C LEU A 90 -3.81 12.30 -7.51
N LEU A 91 -3.67 13.21 -6.54
CA LEU A 91 -2.57 14.17 -6.49
C LEU A 91 -1.22 13.47 -6.26
N LYS A 92 -1.17 12.41 -5.44
CA LYS A 92 0.05 11.60 -5.30
C LYS A 92 0.38 10.88 -6.61
N ALA A 93 -0.61 10.24 -7.25
CA ALA A 93 -0.43 9.59 -8.55
C ALA A 93 0.07 10.56 -9.63
N LYS A 94 -0.47 11.79 -9.65
CA LYS A 94 -0.02 12.86 -10.54
C LYS A 94 1.48 13.12 -10.40
N ASN A 95 2.01 13.16 -9.17
CA ASN A 95 3.42 13.44 -8.88
C ASN A 95 4.34 12.20 -8.88
N GLU A 96 3.78 10.99 -9.01
CA GLU A 96 4.55 9.75 -8.91
C GLU A 96 5.51 9.55 -10.09
N TYR A 97 6.77 9.24 -9.80
CA TYR A 97 7.80 8.98 -10.80
C TYR A 97 8.02 7.47 -11.04
N GLN A 98 7.65 6.63 -10.07
CA GLN A 98 7.68 5.17 -10.19
C GLN A 98 6.32 4.68 -10.69
N GLU A 99 6.10 4.67 -12.01
CA GLU A 99 4.81 4.26 -12.60
C GLU A 99 4.41 2.80 -12.21
N LYS A 100 5.36 1.96 -11.76
CA LYS A 100 5.07 0.66 -11.14
C LYS A 100 4.16 0.73 -9.90
N LYS A 101 4.06 1.88 -9.22
CA LYS A 101 3.19 2.07 -8.06
C LYS A 101 1.71 2.32 -8.43
N LEU A 102 1.42 2.71 -9.67
CA LEU A 102 0.06 3.14 -10.07
C LEU A 102 -1.01 2.05 -9.87
N PRO A 103 -0.78 0.76 -10.19
CA PRO A 103 -1.78 -0.29 -9.94
C PRO A 103 -2.14 -0.43 -8.45
N PHE A 104 -1.17 -0.22 -7.57
CA PHE A 104 -1.38 -0.31 -6.12
C PHE A 104 -2.10 0.93 -5.59
N LEU A 105 -1.78 2.12 -6.12
CA LEU A 105 -2.56 3.34 -5.81
C LEU A 105 -4.01 3.24 -6.31
N SER A 106 -4.27 2.58 -7.44
CA SER A 106 -5.65 2.29 -7.84
C SER A 106 -6.35 1.30 -6.92
N ASN A 107 -5.65 0.29 -6.42
CA ASN A 107 -6.21 -0.65 -5.44
C ASN A 107 -6.58 0.06 -4.14
N LEU A 108 -5.74 0.99 -3.65
CA LEU A 108 -6.08 1.82 -2.49
C LEU A 108 -7.37 2.62 -2.72
N SER A 109 -7.48 3.31 -3.85
CA SER A 109 -8.68 4.09 -4.21
C SER A 109 -9.93 3.21 -4.30
N ALA A 110 -9.81 2.01 -4.86
CA ALA A 110 -10.92 1.08 -4.93
C ALA A 110 -11.31 0.59 -3.53
N ASN A 111 -10.35 0.08 -2.76
CA ASN A 111 -10.59 -0.68 -1.54
C ASN A 111 -11.06 0.20 -0.37
N ILE A 112 -10.60 1.44 -0.26
CA ILE A 112 -10.96 2.29 0.88
C ILE A 112 -12.46 2.62 0.97
N GLY A 113 -13.17 2.54 -0.17
CA GLY A 113 -14.62 2.69 -0.25
C GLY A 113 -15.42 1.48 0.24
N PHE A 114 -14.75 0.35 0.55
CA PHE A 114 -15.36 -0.90 1.01
C PHE A 114 -14.89 -1.31 2.41
N HIS A 115 -13.95 -0.57 3.01
CA HIS A 115 -13.36 -0.86 4.31
C HIS A 115 -13.80 0.19 5.35
N ASP A 116 -14.88 -0.11 6.08
CA ASP A 116 -15.41 0.77 7.15
C ASP A 116 -14.58 0.69 8.44
N ASP A 117 -13.75 -0.35 8.58
CA ASP A 117 -12.73 -0.53 9.61
C ASP A 117 -11.56 0.47 9.50
N VAL A 118 -11.46 1.17 8.37
CA VAL A 118 -10.46 2.23 8.13
C VAL A 118 -11.12 3.61 8.31
N PRO A 119 -10.92 4.29 9.46
CA PRO A 119 -11.46 5.62 9.68
C PRO A 119 -10.78 6.67 8.79
N PRO A 120 -11.45 7.80 8.47
CA PRO A 120 -10.89 8.84 7.58
C PRO A 120 -9.51 9.39 8.00
N VAL A 121 -9.26 9.53 9.30
CA VAL A 121 -7.96 9.98 9.82
C VAL A 121 -6.86 8.98 9.47
N LEU A 122 -7.14 7.69 9.61
CA LEU A 122 -6.20 6.62 9.27
C LEU A 122 -6.02 6.49 7.76
N ALA A 123 -7.10 6.64 6.99
CA ALA A 123 -7.04 6.70 5.53
C ALA A 123 -6.06 7.77 5.02
N ASN A 124 -6.15 8.99 5.56
CA ASN A 124 -5.20 10.06 5.21
C ASN A 124 -3.74 9.69 5.54
N TYR A 125 -3.51 9.06 6.70
CA TYR A 125 -2.17 8.59 7.06
C TYR A 125 -1.66 7.49 6.09
N ILE A 126 -2.54 6.59 5.65
CA ILE A 126 -2.22 5.56 4.66
C ILE A 126 -1.86 6.19 3.31
N VAL A 127 -2.60 7.19 2.84
CA VAL A 127 -2.29 7.94 1.60
C VAL A 127 -0.90 8.57 1.68
N GLU A 128 -0.56 9.18 2.82
CA GLU A 128 0.76 9.79 3.05
C GLU A 128 1.89 8.74 3.06
N LEU A 129 1.67 7.58 3.69
CA LEU A 129 2.64 6.48 3.65
C LEU A 129 2.84 5.97 2.22
N CYS A 130 1.78 5.83 1.43
CA CYS A 130 1.85 5.39 0.05
C CYS A 130 2.66 6.33 -0.85
N GLU A 131 2.63 7.65 -0.60
CA GLU A 131 3.51 8.60 -1.30
C GLU A 131 4.98 8.37 -0.93
N ARG A 132 5.26 8.27 0.37
CA ARG A 132 6.63 8.24 0.91
C ARG A 132 7.36 6.95 0.57
N LEU A 133 6.66 5.82 0.53
CA LEU A 133 7.29 4.52 0.28
C LEU A 133 7.68 4.37 -1.19
N SER A 134 8.90 3.89 -1.43
CA SER A 134 9.37 3.52 -2.77
C SER A 134 8.67 2.25 -3.26
N TYR A 135 8.73 1.98 -4.57
CA TYR A 135 8.25 0.70 -5.10
C TYR A 135 9.04 -0.48 -4.52
N ARG A 136 10.33 -0.30 -4.23
CA ARG A 136 11.15 -1.31 -3.55
C ARG A 136 10.67 -1.58 -2.13
N GLN A 137 10.20 -0.54 -1.41
CA GLN A 137 9.56 -0.71 -0.10
C GLN A 137 8.18 -1.39 -0.21
N PHE A 138 7.43 -1.20 -1.30
CA PHE A 138 6.23 -2.00 -1.59
C PHE A 138 6.59 -3.49 -1.77
N CYS A 139 7.69 -3.80 -2.46
CA CYS A 139 8.19 -5.17 -2.59
C CYS A 139 8.58 -5.77 -1.24
N LEU A 140 9.33 -5.03 -0.40
CA LEU A 140 9.67 -5.46 0.95
C LEU A 140 8.42 -5.74 1.80
N LEU A 141 7.41 -4.88 1.72
CA LEU A 141 6.13 -5.07 2.41
C LEU A 141 5.36 -6.27 1.86
N SER A 142 5.40 -6.52 0.55
CA SER A 142 4.80 -7.70 -0.08
C SER A 142 5.43 -9.00 0.44
N ILE A 143 6.76 -9.07 0.49
CA ILE A 143 7.48 -10.24 1.00
C ILE A 143 7.10 -10.50 2.46
N ALA A 144 7.13 -9.45 3.29
CA ALA A 144 6.77 -9.56 4.71
C ALA A 144 5.30 -9.95 4.92
N GLY A 145 4.37 -9.36 4.17
CA GLY A 145 2.93 -9.68 4.27
C GLY A 145 2.58 -11.09 3.81
N ARG A 146 3.36 -11.65 2.88
CA ARG A 146 3.29 -13.08 2.49
C ARG A 146 3.94 -14.02 3.50
N GLN A 147 4.50 -13.49 4.60
CA GLN A 147 5.28 -14.23 5.59
C GLN A 147 6.45 -15.00 4.96
N GLU A 148 6.99 -14.46 3.87
CA GLU A 148 8.17 -15.03 3.23
C GLU A 148 9.41 -14.64 4.04
N THR A 149 10.36 -15.56 4.16
CA THR A 149 11.60 -15.33 4.92
C THR A 149 12.41 -14.21 4.28
N LEU A 150 12.75 -13.20 5.09
CA LEU A 150 13.63 -12.10 4.73
C LEU A 150 14.99 -12.29 5.43
N PRO A 151 16.09 -12.50 4.68
CA PRO A 151 17.42 -12.67 5.25
C PRO A 151 18.01 -11.41 5.94
N ILE A 152 17.19 -10.54 6.52
CA ILE A 152 17.61 -9.23 7.04
C ILE A 152 18.17 -9.31 8.47
N TYR A 153 17.84 -10.34 9.26
CA TYR A 153 18.30 -10.38 10.66
C TYR A 153 19.82 -10.59 10.79
N ASN A 154 20.40 -11.39 9.89
CA ASN A 154 21.86 -11.50 9.76
C ASN A 154 22.49 -10.25 9.13
N LEU A 155 21.70 -9.22 8.82
CA LEU A 155 22.18 -7.93 8.37
C LEU A 155 22.19 -6.91 9.51
N LEU A 156 21.78 -7.23 10.73
CA LEU A 156 21.94 -6.34 11.88
C LEU A 156 23.07 -6.85 12.81
N PRO A 157 23.96 -5.97 13.31
CA PRO A 157 24.23 -4.63 12.79
C PRO A 157 24.69 -4.71 11.32
N PHE A 158 24.22 -3.79 10.48
CA PHE A 158 24.63 -3.75 9.08
C PHE A 158 26.10 -3.36 9.04
N PRO A 159 27.01 -4.24 8.56
CA PRO A 159 28.40 -3.84 8.41
C PRO A 159 28.45 -2.67 7.44
N ASN A 160 29.34 -1.70 7.70
CA ASN A 160 29.57 -0.62 6.75
C ASN A 160 29.97 -1.23 5.40
N THR A 161 29.19 -0.89 4.37
CA THR A 161 29.44 -1.28 3.00
C THR A 161 29.84 -0.05 2.18
N GLU A 162 30.73 -0.24 1.22
CA GLU A 162 31.04 0.79 0.22
C GLU A 162 30.07 0.70 -0.98
N ASP A 163 29.25 -0.35 -1.04
CA ASP A 163 28.22 -0.52 -2.06
C ASP A 163 26.99 0.35 -1.72
N ALA A 164 26.83 1.42 -2.50
CA ALA A 164 25.72 2.36 -2.32
C ALA A 164 24.33 1.75 -2.56
N ALA A 165 24.21 0.70 -3.38
CA ALA A 165 22.94 0.04 -3.64
C ALA A 165 22.49 -0.75 -2.41
N ILE A 166 23.42 -1.47 -1.78
CA ILE A 166 23.18 -2.19 -0.52
C ILE A 166 22.88 -1.20 0.62
N GLU A 167 23.66 -0.13 0.72
CA GLU A 167 23.45 0.92 1.73
C GLU A 167 22.08 1.58 1.57
N SER A 168 21.64 1.85 0.34
CA SER A 168 20.30 2.39 0.09
C SER A 168 19.18 1.45 0.53
N LEU A 169 19.32 0.13 0.27
CA LEU A 169 18.35 -0.88 0.67
C LEU A 169 18.27 -0.98 2.20
N ARG A 170 19.43 -0.91 2.86
CA ARG A 170 19.52 -0.84 4.32
C ARG A 170 18.74 0.35 4.87
N LEU A 171 18.98 1.56 4.35
CA LEU A 171 18.30 2.77 4.81
C LEU A 171 16.80 2.70 4.59
N GLU A 172 16.35 2.10 3.49
CA GLU A 172 14.92 1.87 3.23
C GLU A 172 14.28 0.90 4.24
N ILE A 173 14.97 -0.20 4.59
CA ILE A 173 14.51 -1.13 5.62
C ILE A 173 14.41 -0.41 6.97
N LEU A 174 15.44 0.36 7.34
CA LEU A 174 15.45 1.13 8.59
C LEU A 174 14.32 2.17 8.64
N ASP A 175 14.00 2.82 7.53
CA ASP A 175 12.88 3.77 7.45
C ASP A 175 11.50 3.10 7.66
N MET A 176 11.39 1.81 7.31
CA MET A 176 10.17 1.01 7.50
C MET A 176 10.02 0.44 8.92
N LEU A 177 11.11 0.27 9.66
CA LEU A 177 11.07 -0.25 11.03
C LEU A 177 10.25 0.66 11.95
N GLY A 178 9.38 0.07 12.76
CA GLY A 178 8.52 0.77 13.71
C GLY A 178 7.33 1.51 13.08
N LYS A 179 7.30 1.70 11.76
CA LYS A 179 6.13 2.21 11.03
C LYS A 179 5.30 1.07 10.44
N VAL A 180 5.96 0.21 9.67
CA VAL A 180 5.34 -0.85 8.87
C VAL A 180 5.74 -2.22 9.40
N PHE A 181 7.00 -2.37 9.79
CA PHE A 181 7.51 -3.58 10.43
C PHE A 181 7.45 -3.46 11.94
N ASP A 182 6.90 -4.49 12.57
CA ASP A 182 6.82 -4.61 14.01
C ASP A 182 8.18 -5.06 14.56
N THR A 183 8.73 -4.25 15.45
CA THR A 183 10.05 -4.48 16.05
C THR A 183 9.97 -5.23 17.39
N GLN A 184 8.77 -5.37 17.97
CA GLN A 184 8.58 -6.04 19.26
C GLN A 184 8.40 -7.55 19.09
N ASP A 185 7.76 -7.98 17.99
CA ASP A 185 7.44 -9.38 17.73
C ASP A 185 8.39 -10.07 16.75
N ILE A 186 9.60 -9.52 16.53
CA ILE A 186 10.57 -10.12 15.60
C ILE A 186 10.90 -11.55 16.06
N LYS A 187 10.40 -12.53 15.31
CA LYS A 187 10.77 -13.94 15.49
C LYS A 187 12.12 -14.20 14.84
N TYR A 188 13.17 -14.10 15.65
CA TYR A 188 14.55 -14.20 15.18
C TYR A 188 14.89 -15.51 14.47
N ASP A 189 14.24 -16.61 14.87
CA ASP A 189 14.48 -17.94 14.29
C ASP A 189 13.81 -18.14 12.92
N GLU A 190 12.78 -17.34 12.60
CA GLU A 190 12.00 -17.50 11.37
C GLU A 190 12.45 -16.53 10.27
N HIS A 191 13.28 -15.51 10.59
CA HIS A 191 13.67 -14.46 9.66
C HIS A 191 12.48 -13.75 8.98
N ILE A 192 11.33 -13.70 9.66
CA ILE A 192 10.10 -13.05 9.19
C ILE A 192 9.97 -11.70 9.89
N PHE A 193 9.68 -10.63 9.12
CA PHE A 193 9.33 -9.33 9.70
C PHE A 193 7.82 -9.30 9.90
N PRO A 194 7.33 -9.40 11.14
CA PRO A 194 5.92 -9.18 11.39
C PRO A 194 5.54 -7.76 10.95
N LEU A 195 4.35 -7.64 10.39
CA LEU A 195 3.78 -6.34 10.05
C LEU A 195 3.06 -5.77 11.28
N THR A 196 3.23 -4.47 11.50
CA THR A 196 2.35 -3.71 12.41
C THR A 196 0.91 -3.76 11.89
N SER A 197 -0.07 -3.35 12.68
CA SER A 197 -1.46 -3.21 12.20
C SER A 197 -1.54 -2.29 10.97
N VAL A 198 -0.76 -1.20 10.96
CA VAL A 198 -0.66 -0.29 9.80
C VAL A 198 -0.03 -1.00 8.60
N GLY A 199 1.02 -1.80 8.81
CA GLY A 199 1.64 -2.57 7.74
C GLY A 199 0.69 -3.58 7.11
N LYS A 200 -0.12 -4.27 7.92
CA LYS A 200 -1.17 -5.20 7.44
C LYS A 200 -2.22 -4.47 6.61
N MET A 201 -2.72 -3.33 7.09
CA MET A 201 -3.67 -2.50 6.35
C MET A 201 -3.11 -2.01 5.02
N LEU A 202 -1.84 -1.56 4.99
CA LEU A 202 -1.18 -1.19 3.74
C LEU A 202 -1.09 -2.37 2.77
N TYR A 203 -0.67 -3.54 3.26
CA TYR A 203 -0.57 -4.75 2.46
C TYR A 203 -1.91 -5.16 1.84
N GLU A 204 -2.99 -5.10 2.62
CA GLU A 204 -4.34 -5.47 2.21
C GLU A 204 -4.96 -4.43 1.26
N LEU A 205 -4.98 -3.15 1.63
CA LEU A 205 -5.62 -2.09 0.83
C LEU A 205 -4.93 -1.88 -0.51
N LEU A 206 -3.60 -2.01 -0.57
CA LEU A 206 -2.85 -1.90 -1.82
C LEU A 206 -2.87 -3.21 -2.63
N GLU A 207 -3.28 -4.33 -2.03
CA GLU A 207 -3.21 -5.68 -2.60
C GLU A 207 -1.77 -6.03 -3.03
N LEU A 208 -0.80 -5.81 -2.12
CA LEU A 208 0.62 -6.04 -2.41
C LEU A 208 0.96 -7.52 -2.66
N ASN A 209 0.03 -8.43 -2.39
CA ASN A 209 0.11 -9.80 -2.84
C ASN A 209 0.15 -9.93 -4.38
N GLN A 210 -0.25 -8.89 -5.14
CA GLN A 210 -0.20 -8.86 -6.60
C GLN A 210 1.16 -8.41 -7.17
N ILE A 211 2.14 -8.02 -6.34
CA ILE A 211 3.48 -7.70 -6.84
C ILE A 211 4.07 -8.91 -7.59
N PRO A 212 4.61 -8.72 -8.81
CA PRO A 212 5.23 -9.78 -9.58
C PRO A 212 6.31 -10.52 -8.78
N ALA A 213 6.32 -11.85 -8.87
CA ALA A 213 7.28 -12.68 -8.14
C ALA A 213 8.74 -12.33 -8.51
N GLU A 214 8.99 -11.92 -9.75
CA GLU A 214 10.30 -11.44 -10.22
C GLU A 214 10.80 -10.21 -9.46
N ASP A 215 9.94 -9.24 -9.19
CA ASP A 215 10.31 -8.02 -8.46
C ASP A 215 10.67 -8.36 -7.01
N ASN A 216 9.91 -9.24 -6.36
CA ASN A 216 10.23 -9.73 -5.02
C ASN A 216 11.52 -10.57 -5.00
N GLN A 217 11.74 -11.40 -6.03
CA GLN A 217 12.94 -12.24 -6.12
C GLN A 217 14.21 -11.40 -6.25
N MET A 218 14.18 -10.32 -7.05
CA MET A 218 15.31 -9.39 -7.15
C MET A 218 15.73 -8.84 -5.79
N ILE A 219 14.76 -8.46 -4.94
CA ILE A 219 15.07 -7.96 -3.58
C ILE A 219 15.69 -9.05 -2.70
N LYS A 220 15.18 -10.28 -2.77
CA LYS A 220 15.76 -11.41 -2.02
C LYS A 220 17.19 -11.71 -2.47
N ASP A 221 17.45 -11.70 -3.77
CA ASP A 221 18.77 -11.97 -4.33
C ASP A 221 19.81 -10.92 -3.88
N TYR A 222 19.40 -9.64 -3.83
CA TYR A 222 20.23 -8.58 -3.26
C TYR A 222 20.56 -8.82 -1.79
N LEU A 223 19.57 -9.20 -0.98
CA LEU A 223 19.76 -9.47 0.44
C LEU A 223 20.66 -10.68 0.68
N MET A 224 20.51 -11.75 -0.11
CA MET A 224 21.34 -12.96 -0.02
C MET A 224 22.79 -12.70 -0.42
N THR A 225 23.02 -11.91 -1.48
CA THR A 225 24.36 -11.51 -1.91
C THR A 225 25.08 -10.76 -0.78
N PHE A 226 24.38 -9.81 -0.15
CA PHE A 226 24.95 -9.04 0.95
C PHE A 226 25.22 -9.90 2.20
N GLN A 227 24.36 -10.87 2.51
CA GLN A 227 24.64 -11.84 3.57
C GLN A 227 25.94 -12.61 3.30
N ALA A 228 26.13 -13.09 2.07
CA ALA A 228 27.33 -13.85 1.68
C ALA A 228 28.60 -12.99 1.84
N GLU A 229 28.56 -11.72 1.42
CA GLU A 229 29.68 -10.79 1.60
C GLU A 229 30.00 -10.54 3.08
N ARG A 230 28.99 -10.37 3.93
CA ARG A 230 29.18 -10.22 5.38
C ARG A 230 29.83 -11.47 5.98
N SER A 231 29.32 -12.66 5.66
CA SER A 231 29.87 -13.93 6.17
C SER A 231 31.33 -14.12 5.77
N ALA A 232 31.68 -13.80 4.52
CA ALA A 232 33.05 -13.85 4.02
C ALA A 232 33.98 -12.83 4.71
N ARG A 233 33.51 -11.60 4.95
CA ARG A 233 34.33 -10.50 5.49
C ARG A 233 34.53 -10.56 7.00
N TRP A 234 33.55 -11.08 7.74
CA TRP A 234 33.54 -11.02 9.22
C TRP A 234 33.61 -12.39 9.90
N GLY A 235 33.71 -13.50 9.14
CA GLY A 235 33.87 -14.85 9.70
C GLY A 235 32.70 -15.30 10.57
N VAL A 236 31.52 -14.68 10.41
CA VAL A 236 30.31 -15.06 11.14
C VAL A 236 29.76 -16.33 10.50
N ASN A 237 30.16 -17.48 11.04
CA ASN A 237 29.54 -18.76 10.69
C ASN A 237 28.09 -18.77 11.17
N GLU A 238 27.19 -19.36 10.38
CA GLU A 238 25.75 -19.53 10.64
C GLU A 238 25.39 -20.25 11.97
N GLY A 239 26.38 -20.64 12.79
CA GLY A 239 26.21 -21.38 14.04
C GLY A 239 26.48 -20.62 15.34
N SER A 240 26.92 -19.36 15.32
CA SER A 240 27.21 -18.61 16.55
C SER A 240 26.15 -17.55 16.88
N GLN A 241 24.90 -17.98 17.06
CA GLN A 241 23.92 -17.18 17.79
C GLN A 241 24.24 -17.26 19.30
N GLN A 242 25.13 -16.38 19.77
CA GLN A 242 25.09 -16.02 21.19
C GLN A 242 23.97 -14.99 21.37
N LYS A 243 22.92 -15.40 22.10
CA LYS A 243 21.85 -14.51 22.58
C LYS A 243 22.48 -13.25 23.16
N PRO A 244 21.98 -12.03 22.83
CA PRO A 244 22.31 -10.87 23.64
C PRO A 244 21.70 -11.10 25.03
N THR A 245 22.56 -11.31 26.02
CA THR A 245 22.17 -11.26 27.42
C THR A 245 21.74 -9.82 27.71
N ILE A 246 20.46 -9.62 28.02
CA ILE A 246 19.94 -8.39 28.64
C ILE A 246 20.42 -8.35 30.09
#